data_AF-A0A7X9R127-F1
#
_entry.id   AF-A0A7X9R127-F1
#
_cell.length_a   1.000
_cell.length_b   1.000
_cell.length_c   1.000
_cell.angle_alpha   90.00
_cell.angle_beta   90.00
_cell.angle_gamma   90.00
#
_symmetry.space_group_name_H-M   'P 1'
#
loop_
_entity.id
_entity.type
_entity.pdbx_description
1 polymer ?
#
loop_
_entity_poly.entity_id
_entity_poly.type
_entity_poly.pdbx_seq_one_letter_code
_entity_poly.pdbx_strand_id
1 'polypeptide(L)' 'MTRIVLKNPYFEEEIKVKESYKHITDMLGWLEVGNIPCLQLQQIEPTETIITINPKHFAKIEFHKGEEK' A
#
# COMPACT_ATOMS: atom_id res chain seq x y z
N MET A 1 -10.33 -5.21 3.28
CA MET A 1 -9.57 -3.95 3.40
C MET A 1 -8.14 -4.26 3.80
N THR A 2 -7.21 -3.35 3.56
CA THR A 2 -5.79 -3.53 3.91
C THR A 2 -5.27 -2.29 4.62
N ARG A 3 -4.49 -2.48 5.67
CA ARG A 3 -3.76 -1.41 6.33
C ARG A 3 -2.34 -1.40 5.79
N ILE A 4 -1.87 -0.22 5.36
CA ILE A 4 -0.53 -0.03 4.82
C ILE A 4 0.19 0.99 5.68
N VAL A 5 1.41 0.65 6.10
CA VAL A 5 2.29 1.56 6.83
C VAL A 5 3.48 1.88 5.94
N LEU A 6 3.60 3.16 5.59
CA LEU A 6 4.66 3.72 4.76
C LEU A 6 5.75 4.29 5.66
N LYS A 7 6.98 3.79 5.53
CA LYS A 7 8.10 4.18 6.40
C LYS A 7 9.28 4.75 5.63
N ASN A 8 9.79 5.84 6.15
CA ASN A 8 10.99 6.57 5.76
C ASN A 8 11.73 7.03 7.02
N PRO A 9 13.03 7.39 6.95
CA PRO A 9 13.85 7.68 8.13
C PRO A 9 13.26 8.72 9.12
N TYR A 10 12.41 9.62 8.63
CA TYR A 10 11.74 10.67 9.42
C TYR A 10 10.24 10.77 9.13
N PHE A 11 9.66 9.74 8.51
CA PHE A 11 8.25 9.76 8.10
C PHE A 11 7.64 8.37 8.27
N GLU A 12 6.56 8.31 9.02
CA GLU A 12 5.73 7.13 9.17
C GLU A 12 4.29 7.56 8.93
N GLU A 13 3.64 6.97 7.94
CA GLU A 13 2.24 7.25 7.63
C GLU A 13 1.47 5.95 7.51
N GLU A 14 0.28 5.97 8.09
CA GLU A 14 -0.65 4.87 8.06
C GLU A 14 -1.87 5.23 7.24
N ILE A 15 -2.18 4.35 6.30
CA ILE A 15 -3.34 4.47 5.43
C ILE A 15 -4.12 3.17 5.46
N LYS A 16 -5.44 3.27 5.32
CA LYS A 16 -6.28 2.11 5.04
C LYS A 16 -6.81 2.21 3.64
N VAL A 17 -6.77 1.10 2.93
CA VAL A 17 -7.24 1.00 1.55
C VAL A 17 -8.36 -0.03 1.44
N LYS A 18 -9.23 0.20 0.47
CA LYS A 18 -10.40 -0.65 0.19
C LYS A 18 -9.97 -2.03 -0.30
N GLU A 19 -8.87 -2.08 -1.05
CA GLU A 19 -8.29 -3.26 -1.65
C GLU A 19 -7.97 -4.34 -0.62
N SER A 20 -8.12 -5.60 -1.02
CA SER A 20 -7.78 -6.74 -0.17
C SER A 20 -6.27 -6.97 -0.16
N TYR A 21 -5.78 -7.55 0.95
CA TYR A 21 -4.37 -7.86 1.11
C TYR A 21 -3.87 -8.74 -0.04
N LYS A 22 -4.69 -9.73 -0.44
CA LYS A 22 -4.42 -10.61 -1.57
C LYS A 22 -4.23 -9.84 -2.88
N HIS A 23 -5.12 -8.89 -3.17
CA HIS A 23 -5.05 -8.09 -4.39
C HIS A 23 -3.75 -7.27 -4.45
N ILE A 24 -3.33 -6.69 -3.32
CA ILE A 24 -2.08 -5.94 -3.23
C ILE A 24 -0.88 -6.87 -3.40
N THR A 25 -0.87 -8.05 -2.77
CA THR A 25 0.22 -9.03 -2.96
C THR A 25 0.30 -9.53 -4.41
N ASP A 26 -0.83 -9.71 -5.09
CA ASP A 26 -0.87 -10.07 -6.52
C ASP A 26 -0.24 -8.95 -7.38
N MET A 27 -0.49 -7.67 -7.07
CA MET A 27 0.19 -6.55 -7.75
C MET A 27 1.70 -6.52 -7.46
N LEU A 28 2.10 -6.81 -6.21
CA LEU A 28 3.51 -6.85 -5.82
C LEU A 28 4.26 -8.02 -6.46
N GLY A 29 3.60 -9.12 -6.82
CA GLY A 29 4.21 -10.24 -7.55
C GLY A 29 4.82 -9.82 -8.90
N TRP A 30 4.35 -8.73 -9.49
CA TRP A 30 4.92 -8.16 -10.71
C TRP A 30 6.22 -7.37 -10.46
N LEU A 31 6.57 -7.05 -9.22
CA LEU A 31 7.85 -6.40 -8.90
C LEU A 31 9.05 -7.30 -9.22
N GLU A 32 8.91 -8.61 -9.05
CA GLU A 32 9.99 -9.57 -9.29
C GLU A 32 10.38 -9.67 -10.77
N VAL A 33 9.48 -9.30 -11.69
CA VAL A 33 9.77 -9.28 -13.14
C VAL A 33 10.41 -7.97 -13.62
N GLY A 34 10.83 -7.10 -12.69
CA GLY A 34 11.53 -5.85 -13.01
C GLY A 34 10.63 -4.71 -13.49
N ASN A 35 9.33 -4.96 -13.62
CA ASN A 35 8.34 -3.90 -13.78
C ASN A 35 8.00 -3.42 -12.37
N ILE A 36 8.25 -2.15 -12.06
CA ILE A 36 7.85 -1.58 -10.76
C ILE A 36 6.57 -0.78 -10.99
N PRO A 37 5.39 -1.43 -10.98
CA PRO A 37 4.15 -0.71 -11.10
C PRO A 37 3.98 0.19 -9.87
N CYS A 38 3.60 1.44 -10.11
CA CYS A 38 3.01 2.24 -9.06
C CYS A 38 1.70 1.54 -8.64
N LEU A 39 1.48 1.41 -7.33
CA LEU A 39 0.25 0.86 -6.78
C LEU A 39 -0.78 1.98 -6.73
N GLN A 40 -1.81 1.89 -7.56
CA GLN A 40 -2.97 2.77 -7.45
C GLN A 40 -4.00 2.11 -6.53
N LEU A 41 -4.34 2.77 -5.43
CA LEU A 41 -5.20 2.21 -4.38
C LEU A 41 -6.28 3.21 -3.99
N GLN A 42 -7.46 2.72 -3.59
CA GLN A 42 -8.52 3.52 -3.02
C GLN A 42 -8.34 3.61 -1.51
N GLN A 43 -7.76 4.70 -1.03
CA GLN A 43 -7.67 5.01 0.39
C GLN A 43 -9.08 5.30 0.94
N ILE A 44 -9.37 4.76 2.11
CA ILE A 44 -10.61 4.98 2.87
C ILE A 44 -10.36 5.82 4.14
N GLU A 45 -9.18 5.69 4.76
CA GLU A 45 -8.76 6.48 5.93
C GLU A 45 -7.28 6.86 5.77
N PRO A 46 -6.86 8.07 6.20
CA PRO A 46 -7.62 9.09 6.94
C PRO A 46 -8.59 9.93 6.09
N THR A 47 -8.49 9.87 4.77
CA THR A 47 -9.39 10.58 3.85
C THR A 47 -9.70 9.71 2.66
N GLU A 48 -10.96 9.67 2.23
CA GLU A 48 -11.34 8.89 1.06
C GLU A 48 -10.77 9.56 -0.20
N THR A 49 -9.80 8.90 -0.83
CA THR A 49 -9.13 9.41 -2.03
C THR A 49 -8.43 8.29 -2.80
N ILE A 50 -8.15 8.54 -4.06
CA ILE A 50 -7.33 7.64 -4.87
C ILE A 50 -5.87 8.06 -4.69
N ILE A 51 -5.06 7.15 -4.17
CA ILE A 51 -3.62 7.38 -3.97
C ILE A 51 -2.82 6.56 -4.97
N THR A 52 -1.61 7.04 -5.25
CA THR A 52 -0.62 6.30 -6.03
C THR A 52 0.63 6.16 -5.19
N ILE A 53 1.01 4.92 -4.86
CA ILE A 53 2.20 4.61 -4.08
C ILE A 53 3.29 4.12 -5.04
N ASN A 54 4.42 4.81 -5.07
CA ASN A 54 5.63 4.31 -5.72
C ASN A 54 6.49 3.59 -4.68
N PRO A 55 6.65 2.25 -4.75
CA PRO A 55 7.42 1.51 -3.76
C PRO A 55 8.87 1.97 -3.59
N LYS A 56 9.48 2.58 -4.63
CA LYS A 56 10.86 3.07 -4.59
C LYS A 56 11.06 4.30 -3.71
N HIS A 57 10.00 5.02 -3.36
CA HIS A 57 10.09 6.27 -2.60
C HIS A 57 10.04 6.03 -1.07
N PHE A 58 9.88 4.78 -0.65
CA PHE A 58 9.76 4.40 0.75
C PHE A 58 10.88 3.44 1.13
N ALA A 59 11.49 3.67 2.29
CA ALA A 59 12.52 2.78 2.83
C ALA A 59 11.94 1.42 3.23
N LYS A 60 10.69 1.40 3.71
CA LYS A 60 9.96 0.17 4.02
C LYS A 60 8.46 0.40 3.83
N ILE A 61 7.76 -0.60 3.32
CA ILE A 61 6.30 -0.63 3.24
C ILE A 61 5.82 -1.89 3.93
N GLU A 62 4.92 -1.75 4.89
CA GLU A 62 4.33 -2.87 5.63
C GLU A 62 2.86 -3.00 5.25
N PHE A 63 2.47 -4.21 4.86
CA PHE A 63 1.10 -4.55 4.50
C PHE A 63 0.52 -5.45 5.58
N HIS A 64 -0.61 -5.04 6.14
CA HIS A 64 -1.34 -5.81 7.14
C HIS A 64 -2.74 -6.10 6.64
N LYS A 65 -3.19 -7.36 6.79
CA LYS A 65 -4.58 -7.72 6.53
C LYS A 65 -5.45 -6.84 7.43
N GLY A 66 -6.32 -6.03 6.84
CA GLY A 66 -7.25 -5.21 7.60
C GLY A 66 -8.24 -6.13 8.31
N GLU A 67 -8.48 -5.88 9.59
CA GLU A 67 -9.56 -6.53 10.31
C GLU A 67 -10.88 -5.98 9.76
N GLU A 68 -11.69 -6.83 9.12
CA GLU A 68 -13.11 -6.55 8.89
C GLU A 68 -13.77 -6.61 10.28
N LYS A 69 -13.89 -5.47 10.94
CA LYS A 69 -14.77 -5.32 12.09
C LYS A 69 -16.17 -4.97 11.62
#